data_AF-A0A8I0VCS2-F1
#
_entry.id   AF-A0A8I0VCS2-F1
#
_cell.length_a   1.000
_cell.length_b   1.000
_cell.length_c   1.000
_cell.angle_alpha   90.00
_cell.angle_beta   90.00
_cell.angle_gamma   90.00
#
_symmetry.space_group_name_H-M   'P 1'
#
loop_
_entity.id
_entity.type
_entity.pdbx_description
1 polymer ?
#
loop_
_entity_poly.entity_id
_entity_poly.type
_entity_poly.pdbx_seq_one_letter_code
_entity_poly.pdbx_strand_id
1 'polypeptide(L)'
;MSNHIAPAAKTKRVRFAPLAIATGVAAAVLLSVSMSGTLSGFVASITNDQNTAASGSLVMQESQAGATGTPTVTCLSTSATGGVDSNAATCSTINKFGGSTTMIPGQTVTSVVNIKNVGTSKASTFTLTPGAACAQTKNGTVNGSATDFCAKLNVVITAAGTSTPVYSGTAAALAGSSAKTLTALAAGASTDFTFAVTLDSSAGNTYQGLGASLPLTWTFAS
;
A
#
# COMPACT_ATOMS: atom_id res chain seq x y z
N MET A 1 -42.79 -107.91 -30.65
CA MET A 1 -44.11 -107.35 -30.97
C MET A 1 -44.78 -106.92 -29.68
N SER A 2 -45.02 -105.62 -29.50
CA SER A 2 -46.18 -105.03 -28.81
C SER A 2 -45.91 -103.55 -28.56
N ASN A 3 -46.69 -102.72 -29.25
CA ASN A 3 -46.75 -101.27 -29.10
C ASN A 3 -47.53 -100.91 -27.84
N HIS A 4 -47.04 -99.93 -27.09
CA HIS A 4 -47.88 -99.12 -26.20
C HIS A 4 -47.58 -97.63 -26.45
N ILE A 5 -48.63 -96.92 -26.85
CA ILE A 5 -48.70 -95.46 -26.98
C ILE A 5 -49.42 -94.91 -25.73
N ALA A 6 -48.99 -93.69 -25.34
CA ALA A 6 -49.67 -92.67 -24.51
C ALA A 6 -49.23 -92.54 -23.04
N PRO A 7 -49.34 -91.35 -22.39
CA PRO A 7 -49.82 -90.04 -22.88
C PRO A 7 -48.84 -88.85 -22.64
N ALA A 8 -49.11 -87.71 -23.28
CA ALA A 8 -48.47 -86.43 -22.98
C ALA A 8 -48.88 -85.91 -21.58
N ALA A 9 -47.92 -85.68 -20.69
CA ALA A 9 -48.16 -85.12 -19.38
C ALA A 9 -47.98 -83.59 -19.36
N LYS A 10 -49.05 -82.90 -18.96
CA LYS A 10 -49.20 -81.44 -18.82
C LYS A 10 -48.09 -80.80 -17.99
N THR A 11 -47.50 -79.72 -18.50
CA THR A 11 -46.58 -78.83 -17.77
C THR A 11 -47.30 -78.20 -16.57
N LYS A 12 -47.11 -78.75 -15.36
CA LYS A 12 -47.55 -78.13 -14.11
C LYS A 12 -46.58 -76.98 -13.78
N ARG A 13 -47.07 -75.74 -13.81
CA ARG A 13 -46.38 -74.55 -13.29
C ARG A 13 -45.95 -74.81 -11.85
N VAL A 14 -44.64 -74.84 -11.64
CA VAL A 14 -43.99 -75.14 -10.36
C VAL A 14 -44.17 -73.94 -9.44
N ARG A 15 -45.08 -74.06 -8.45
CA ARG A 15 -45.38 -73.06 -7.41
C ARG A 15 -44.29 -73.00 -6.32
N PHE A 16 -43.02 -72.84 -6.71
CA PHE A 16 -41.89 -72.74 -5.76
C PHE A 16 -41.02 -71.48 -5.94
N ALA A 17 -41.50 -70.50 -6.73
CA ALA A 17 -40.81 -69.21 -6.91
C ALA A 17 -40.58 -68.38 -5.62
N PRO A 18 -41.45 -68.35 -4.59
CA PRO A 18 -41.22 -67.44 -3.45
C PRO A 18 -40.11 -67.92 -2.50
N LEU A 19 -39.81 -69.22 -2.44
CA LEU A 19 -38.77 -69.77 -1.55
C LEU A 19 -37.35 -69.56 -2.11
N ALA A 20 -37.20 -69.56 -3.44
CA ALA A 20 -35.93 -69.29 -4.11
C ALA A 20 -35.52 -67.81 -4.05
N ILE A 21 -36.50 -66.89 -3.99
CA ILE A 21 -36.24 -65.45 -3.87
C ILE A 21 -35.84 -65.09 -2.43
N ALA A 22 -36.46 -65.70 -1.42
CA ALA A 22 -36.13 -65.45 -0.01
C ALA A 22 -34.71 -65.89 0.37
N THR A 23 -34.23 -67.00 -0.20
CA THR A 23 -32.87 -67.52 0.05
C THR A 23 -31.79 -66.72 -0.67
N GLY A 24 -32.08 -66.19 -1.87
CA GLY A 24 -31.18 -65.28 -2.60
C GLY A 24 -30.99 -63.92 -1.90
N VAL A 25 -32.05 -63.36 -1.30
CA VAL A 25 -31.95 -62.10 -0.55
C VAL A 25 -31.19 -62.30 0.78
N ALA A 26 -31.41 -63.41 1.48
CA ALA A 26 -30.65 -63.71 2.70
C ALA A 26 -29.15 -63.97 2.43
N ALA A 27 -28.81 -64.64 1.33
CA ALA A 27 -27.43 -64.84 0.91
C ALA A 27 -26.75 -63.53 0.45
N ALA A 28 -27.48 -62.65 -0.25
CA ALA A 28 -26.96 -61.34 -0.69
C ALA A 28 -26.75 -60.36 0.49
N VAL A 29 -27.57 -60.46 1.55
CA VAL A 29 -27.39 -59.68 2.80
C VAL A 29 -26.25 -60.23 3.66
N LEU A 30 -26.02 -61.55 3.66
CA LEU A 30 -24.88 -62.16 4.35
C LEU A 30 -23.54 -61.94 3.62
N LEU A 31 -23.55 -61.81 2.28
CA LEU A 31 -22.37 -61.40 1.50
C LEU A 31 -22.09 -59.89 1.54
N SER A 32 -23.08 -59.03 1.80
CA SER A 32 -22.84 -57.58 1.95
C SER A 32 -22.24 -57.21 3.30
N VAL A 33 -22.33 -58.10 4.30
CA VAL A 33 -21.72 -57.93 5.63
C VAL A 33 -20.27 -58.46 5.67
N SER A 34 -19.84 -59.29 4.72
CA SER A 34 -18.47 -59.85 4.67
C SER A 34 -17.47 -59.06 3.82
N MET A 35 -17.89 -57.95 3.18
CA MET A 35 -16.98 -56.99 2.55
C MET A 35 -16.92 -55.62 3.26
N SER A 36 -17.41 -55.52 4.49
CA SER A 36 -16.84 -54.55 5.45
C SER A 36 -15.55 -55.14 6.02
N GLY A 37 -14.60 -55.42 5.12
CA GLY A 37 -13.21 -55.60 5.47
C GLY A 37 -12.73 -54.25 5.98
N THR A 38 -12.86 -54.04 7.29
CA THR A 38 -12.06 -53.09 8.02
C THR A 38 -10.59 -53.46 7.80
N LEU A 39 -9.97 -52.91 6.75
CA LEU A 39 -8.64 -52.33 6.95
C LEU A 39 -8.87 -51.21 7.97
N SER A 40 -8.94 -51.61 9.24
CA SER A 40 -8.82 -50.75 10.40
C SER A 40 -7.35 -50.32 10.46
N GLY A 41 -6.94 -49.56 9.44
CA GLY A 41 -5.88 -48.59 9.66
C GLY A 41 -6.54 -47.49 10.47
N PHE A 42 -6.00 -47.18 11.64
CA PHE A 42 -6.30 -45.90 12.28
C PHE A 42 -5.98 -44.80 11.25
N VAL A 43 -7.00 -44.27 10.56
CA VAL A 43 -6.83 -43.13 9.67
C VAL A 43 -7.25 -41.90 10.45
N ALA A 44 -6.26 -41.10 10.83
CA ALA A 44 -6.45 -39.75 11.33
C ALA A 44 -6.22 -38.77 10.17
N SER A 45 -7.13 -37.82 9.99
CA SER A 45 -6.96 -36.71 9.05
C SER A 45 -7.12 -35.38 9.80
N ILE A 46 -6.34 -34.37 9.38
CA ILE A 46 -6.44 -32.99 9.87
C ILE A 46 -6.85 -32.14 8.67
N THR A 47 -8.05 -31.59 8.72
CA THR A 47 -8.51 -30.57 7.76
C THR A 47 -8.18 -29.20 8.33
N ASN A 48 -7.40 -28.41 7.58
CA ASN A 48 -7.13 -27.01 7.90
C ASN A 48 -7.99 -26.14 6.96
N ASP A 49 -9.26 -26.01 7.30
CA ASP A 49 -10.28 -25.24 6.53
C ASP A 49 -10.16 -23.72 6.71
N GLN A 50 -9.35 -23.28 7.68
CA GLN A 50 -9.07 -21.88 7.99
C GLN A 50 -7.74 -21.37 7.43
N ASN A 51 -7.13 -22.08 6.48
CA ASN A 51 -5.87 -21.66 5.88
C ASN A 51 -6.04 -20.40 5.01
N THR A 52 -5.89 -19.22 5.62
CA THR A 52 -5.87 -17.93 4.94
C THR A 52 -4.48 -17.30 4.99
N ALA A 53 -4.02 -16.74 3.89
CA ALA A 53 -2.85 -15.88 3.83
C ALA A 53 -3.27 -14.51 3.25
N ALA A 54 -2.73 -13.42 3.81
CA ALA A 54 -2.97 -12.07 3.33
C ALA A 54 -1.63 -11.33 3.18
N SER A 55 -1.50 -10.52 2.13
CA SER A 55 -0.41 -9.55 2.01
C SER A 55 -0.77 -8.26 2.76
N GLY A 56 0.24 -7.61 3.34
CA GLY A 56 0.04 -6.28 3.91
C GLY A 56 0.12 -5.19 2.85
N SER A 57 -0.42 -4.01 3.16
CA SER A 57 -0.38 -2.82 2.30
C SER A 57 0.62 -1.80 2.83
N LEU A 58 1.18 -0.99 1.93
CA LEU A 58 2.03 0.14 2.28
C LEU A 58 1.43 1.38 1.62
N VAL A 59 0.86 2.29 2.39
CA VAL A 59 0.18 3.48 1.87
C VAL A 59 0.66 4.69 2.64
N MET A 60 1.06 5.73 1.92
CA MET A 60 1.55 6.97 2.52
C MET A 60 0.43 7.99 2.57
N GLN A 61 0.32 8.67 3.70
CA GLN A 61 -0.46 9.88 3.85
C GLN A 61 0.49 11.04 4.13
N GLU A 62 0.39 12.07 3.31
CA GLU A 62 0.99 13.37 3.57
C GLU A 62 -0.10 14.35 4.02
N SER A 63 0.15 15.09 5.09
CA SER A 63 -0.74 16.17 5.51
C SER A 63 0.04 17.40 5.96
N GLN A 64 -0.59 18.58 5.81
CA GLN A 64 -0.05 19.84 6.31
C GLN A 64 -1.02 20.40 7.35
N ALA A 65 -0.50 20.67 8.55
CA ALA A 65 -1.24 21.37 9.59
C ALA A 65 -1.26 22.87 9.31
N GLY A 66 -2.43 23.49 9.48
CA GLY A 66 -2.52 24.95 9.58
C GLY A 66 -1.92 25.46 10.90
N ALA A 67 -1.93 26.77 11.12
CA ALA A 67 -1.37 27.41 12.32
C ALA A 67 -1.92 26.88 13.67
N THR A 68 -3.04 26.14 13.64
CA THR A 68 -3.73 25.56 14.81
C THR A 68 -3.45 24.06 15.03
N GLY A 69 -2.56 23.43 14.26
CA GLY A 69 -2.20 22.02 14.43
C GLY A 69 -3.17 21.00 13.82
N THR A 70 -4.36 21.42 13.38
CA THR A 70 -5.29 20.56 12.64
C THR A 70 -4.86 20.44 11.17
N PRO A 71 -4.80 19.23 10.58
CA PRO A 71 -4.47 19.06 9.17
C PRO A 71 -5.55 19.71 8.28
N THR A 72 -5.15 20.73 7.52
CA THR A 72 -6.05 21.46 6.61
C THR A 72 -6.04 20.88 5.20
N VAL A 73 -5.02 20.09 4.86
CA VAL A 73 -4.87 19.42 3.57
C VAL A 73 -4.31 18.02 3.81
N THR A 74 -4.91 17.01 3.16
CA THR A 74 -4.45 15.61 3.22
C THR A 74 -4.33 15.06 1.80
N CYS A 75 -3.25 14.32 1.55
CA CYS A 75 -2.95 13.64 0.29
C CYS A 75 -2.58 12.19 0.57
N LEU A 76 -3.15 11.24 -0.18
CA LEU A 76 -2.84 9.81 -0.07
C LEU A 76 -2.05 9.37 -1.30
N SER A 77 -1.10 8.46 -1.14
CA SER A 77 -0.41 7.86 -2.30
C SER A 77 -1.37 7.13 -3.25
N THR A 78 -2.56 6.77 -2.78
CA THR A 78 -3.62 6.13 -3.57
C THR A 78 -4.67 7.10 -4.12
N SER A 79 -4.56 8.41 -3.89
CA SER A 79 -5.59 9.37 -4.35
C SER A 79 -5.48 9.77 -5.82
N ALA A 80 -4.42 9.37 -6.52
CA ALA A 80 -4.42 9.36 -7.99
C ALA A 80 -5.40 8.29 -8.51
N THR A 81 -5.88 8.42 -9.75
CA THR A 81 -6.98 7.63 -10.37
C THR A 81 -6.78 6.10 -10.48
N GLY A 82 -5.92 5.46 -9.69
CA GLY A 82 -5.55 4.04 -9.79
C GLY A 82 -5.43 3.26 -8.46
N GLY A 83 -5.85 3.81 -7.31
CA GLY A 83 -5.84 3.05 -6.05
C GLY A 83 -4.43 2.59 -5.61
N VAL A 84 -4.32 1.41 -4.98
CA VAL A 84 -3.04 0.85 -4.52
C VAL A 84 -2.15 0.33 -5.64
N ASP A 85 -2.66 0.20 -6.87
CA ASP A 85 -1.91 -0.39 -7.99
C ASP A 85 -0.83 0.57 -8.52
N SER A 86 -1.08 1.88 -8.46
CA SER A 86 -0.06 2.90 -8.76
C SER A 86 0.68 3.40 -7.51
N ASN A 87 -0.01 3.45 -6.36
CA ASN A 87 0.49 3.88 -5.05
C ASN A 87 1.44 5.08 -5.08
N ALA A 88 1.14 6.03 -5.96
CA ALA A 88 1.87 7.27 -6.18
C ALA A 88 0.87 8.39 -6.45
N ALA A 89 1.08 9.55 -5.83
CA ALA A 89 0.24 10.73 -6.00
C ALA A 89 1.07 12.02 -6.04
N THR A 90 0.57 13.01 -6.78
CA THR A 90 1.15 14.36 -6.84
C THR A 90 0.32 15.29 -5.95
N CYS A 91 0.87 15.67 -4.79
CA CYS A 91 0.20 16.52 -3.80
C CYS A 91 0.47 18.01 -4.09
N SER A 92 -0.24 18.61 -5.04
CA SER A 92 0.00 20.00 -5.49
C SER A 92 -0.47 21.08 -4.53
N THR A 93 -1.32 20.76 -3.56
CA THR A 93 -1.90 21.70 -2.60
C THR A 93 -1.08 21.86 -1.32
N ILE A 94 -0.08 21.00 -1.08
CA ILE A 94 0.81 21.05 0.08
C ILE A 94 2.09 21.79 -0.31
N ASN A 95 2.24 23.03 0.18
CA ASN A 95 3.42 23.85 -0.12
C ASN A 95 4.42 23.77 1.03
N LYS A 96 5.47 22.97 0.82
CA LYS A 96 6.53 22.74 1.82
C LYS A 96 7.41 23.97 2.05
N PHE A 97 7.42 24.93 1.13
CA PHE A 97 8.14 26.21 1.29
C PHE A 97 7.22 27.28 1.92
N GLY A 98 6.03 26.88 2.39
CA GLY A 98 5.06 27.72 3.07
C GLY A 98 4.23 28.63 2.19
N GLY A 99 4.43 28.58 0.87
CA GLY A 99 3.59 29.28 -0.11
C GLY A 99 3.59 30.81 -0.01
N SER A 100 4.48 31.39 0.80
CA SER A 100 4.58 32.84 0.94
C SER A 100 5.17 33.46 -0.33
N THR A 101 4.34 34.25 -1.01
CA THR A 101 4.71 35.02 -2.20
C THR A 101 5.29 36.40 -1.84
N THR A 102 5.49 36.70 -0.56
CA THR A 102 5.85 38.05 -0.07
C THR A 102 7.01 38.05 0.92
N MET A 103 7.93 37.08 0.82
CA MET A 103 9.14 37.06 1.65
C MET A 103 9.99 38.32 1.41
N ILE A 104 10.44 38.96 2.48
CA ILE A 104 11.46 40.02 2.46
C ILE A 104 12.80 39.45 2.97
N PRO A 105 13.95 40.07 2.63
CA PRO A 105 15.26 39.55 3.01
C PRO A 105 15.38 39.33 4.52
N GLY A 106 15.94 38.18 4.91
CA GLY A 106 16.08 37.75 6.29
C GLY A 106 14.85 37.06 6.89
N GLN A 107 13.68 37.11 6.23
CA GLN A 107 12.50 36.42 6.74
C GLN A 107 12.60 34.92 6.57
N THR A 108 12.18 34.20 7.61
CA THR A 108 11.98 32.76 7.60
C THR A 108 10.48 32.45 7.55
N VAL A 109 10.11 31.53 6.66
CA VAL A 109 8.80 30.91 6.62
C VAL A 109 8.96 29.45 7.04
N THR A 110 8.17 29.04 8.03
CA THR A 110 8.19 27.67 8.55
C THR A 110 6.92 26.94 8.12
N SER A 111 7.07 25.66 7.75
CA SER A 111 5.97 24.78 7.42
C SER A 111 6.21 23.40 7.99
N VAL A 112 5.16 22.80 8.53
CA VAL A 112 5.21 21.46 9.12
C VAL A 112 4.40 20.51 8.27
N VAL A 113 5.02 19.39 7.91
CA VAL A 113 4.43 18.32 7.10
C VAL A 113 4.45 17.05 7.94
N ASN A 114 3.29 16.41 8.09
CA ASN A 114 3.20 15.09 8.70
C ASN A 114 3.19 14.02 7.62
N ILE A 115 4.06 13.02 7.77
CA ILE A 115 4.08 11.82 6.94
C ILE A 115 3.69 10.62 7.79
N LYS A 116 2.67 9.88 7.34
CA LYS A 116 2.14 8.70 8.04
C LYS A 116 2.11 7.49 7.11
N ASN A 117 2.48 6.33 7.66
CA ASN A 117 2.21 5.04 7.05
C ASN A 117 0.82 4.57 7.48
N VAL A 118 -0.18 4.67 6.61
CA VAL A 118 -1.55 4.22 6.86
C VAL A 118 -1.81 2.79 6.34
N GLY A 119 -0.77 2.14 5.79
CA GLY A 119 -0.82 0.72 5.42
C GLY A 119 -0.73 -0.22 6.63
N THR A 120 -0.77 -1.52 6.35
CA THR A 120 -0.67 -2.59 7.36
C THR A 120 0.74 -3.18 7.48
N SER A 121 1.64 -2.88 6.55
CA SER A 121 3.05 -3.29 6.56
C SER A 121 3.98 -2.16 7.01
N LYS A 122 5.08 -2.51 7.68
CA LYS A 122 6.20 -1.60 7.96
C LYS A 122 6.93 -1.24 6.65
N ALA A 123 7.34 0.02 6.50
CA ALA A 123 8.29 0.39 5.45
C ALA A 123 9.69 -0.14 5.78
N SER A 124 10.35 -0.80 4.84
CA SER A 124 11.76 -1.21 4.95
C SER A 124 12.70 -0.03 4.75
N THR A 125 12.35 0.90 3.86
CA THR A 125 13.06 2.17 3.66
C THR A 125 12.09 3.34 3.60
N PHE A 126 12.58 4.52 4.02
CA PHE A 126 11.89 5.79 3.86
C PHE A 126 12.90 6.85 3.39
N THR A 127 12.61 7.52 2.28
CA THR A 127 13.50 8.52 1.70
C THR A 127 12.76 9.79 1.28
N LEU A 128 13.52 10.90 1.23
CA LEU A 128 13.15 12.16 0.61
C LEU A 128 14.08 12.43 -0.57
N THR A 129 13.55 12.46 -1.79
CA THR A 129 14.31 12.73 -3.01
C THR A 129 13.96 14.11 -3.55
N PRO A 130 14.92 15.05 -3.57
CA PRO A 130 14.72 16.32 -4.24
C PRO A 130 14.65 16.19 -5.76
N GLY A 131 13.84 17.03 -6.40
CA GLY A 131 13.79 17.14 -7.85
C GLY A 131 15.12 17.61 -8.43
N ALA A 132 15.34 17.32 -9.71
CA ALA A 132 16.61 17.59 -10.39
C ALA A 132 16.99 19.09 -10.44
N ALA A 133 16.00 19.98 -10.41
CA ALA A 133 16.21 21.42 -10.50
C ALA A 133 15.27 22.20 -9.58
N CYS A 134 15.79 23.32 -9.05
CA CYS A 134 14.97 24.37 -8.47
C CYS A 134 14.61 25.36 -9.59
N ALA A 135 13.32 25.48 -9.88
CA ALA A 135 12.81 26.38 -10.90
C ALA A 135 12.55 27.75 -10.29
N GLN A 136 13.23 28.78 -10.78
CA GLN A 136 12.88 30.16 -10.48
C GLN A 136 11.74 30.62 -11.39
N THR A 137 10.78 31.36 -10.84
CA THR A 137 9.67 31.95 -11.57
C THR A 137 9.53 33.44 -11.25
N LYS A 138 8.75 34.15 -12.07
CA LYS A 138 8.29 35.50 -11.76
C LYS A 138 7.00 35.41 -10.96
N ASN A 139 6.91 36.16 -9.88
CA ASN A 139 5.77 36.20 -8.99
C ASN A 139 5.01 37.51 -9.19
N GLY A 140 4.26 37.58 -10.29
CA GLY A 140 3.55 38.78 -10.73
C GLY A 140 4.27 39.57 -11.82
N THR A 141 3.70 40.70 -12.19
CA THR A 141 4.13 41.54 -13.33
C THR A 141 5.35 42.40 -13.00
N VAL A 142 5.50 42.83 -11.75
CA VAL A 142 6.67 43.56 -11.25
C VAL A 142 7.65 42.58 -10.64
N ASN A 143 8.82 42.44 -11.25
CA ASN A 143 9.86 41.49 -10.83
C ASN A 143 11.25 42.02 -11.17
N GLY A 144 12.24 41.61 -10.38
CA GLY A 144 13.64 41.84 -10.63
C GLY A 144 14.22 40.90 -11.69
N SER A 145 15.49 41.12 -12.01
CA SER A 145 16.19 40.47 -13.13
C SER A 145 17.18 39.37 -12.71
N ALA A 146 17.38 39.13 -11.41
CA ALA A 146 18.29 38.08 -10.96
C ALA A 146 17.85 36.70 -11.45
N THR A 147 18.81 35.80 -11.69
CA THR A 147 18.57 34.46 -12.26
C THR A 147 18.94 33.32 -11.31
N ASP A 148 19.40 33.66 -10.12
CA ASP A 148 19.96 32.77 -9.10
C ASP A 148 19.15 32.79 -7.79
N PHE A 149 17.86 33.11 -7.83
CA PHE A 149 17.01 33.22 -6.63
C PHE A 149 16.97 31.94 -5.79
N CYS A 150 17.03 30.76 -6.41
CA CYS A 150 17.13 29.48 -5.70
C CYS A 150 18.39 29.36 -4.83
N ALA A 151 19.47 30.05 -5.17
CA ALA A 151 20.68 30.11 -4.34
C ALA A 151 20.53 31.07 -3.14
N LYS A 152 19.53 31.97 -3.18
CA LYS A 152 19.19 32.91 -2.10
C LYS A 152 18.14 32.38 -1.12
N LEU A 153 17.59 31.19 -1.36
CA LEU A 153 16.70 30.52 -0.41
C LEU A 153 17.49 29.50 0.39
N ASN A 154 17.70 29.76 1.68
CA ASN A 154 18.25 28.77 2.60
C ASN A 154 17.12 27.87 3.12
N VAL A 155 17.31 26.56 3.04
CA VAL A 155 16.34 25.54 3.41
C VAL A 155 16.93 24.67 4.50
N VAL A 156 16.22 24.58 5.63
CA VAL A 156 16.51 23.64 6.71
C VAL A 156 15.35 22.68 6.85
N ILE A 157 15.63 21.38 6.81
CA ILE A 157 14.64 20.31 6.97
C ILE A 157 15.00 19.53 8.23
N THR A 158 14.07 19.47 9.18
CA THR A 158 14.27 18.78 10.46
C THR A 158 13.18 17.75 10.68
N ALA A 159 13.56 16.54 11.08
CA ALA A 159 12.60 15.52 11.51
C ALA A 159 12.29 15.69 13.00
N ALA A 160 11.05 15.45 13.41
CA ALA A 160 10.66 15.46 14.81
C ALA A 160 11.51 14.47 15.62
N GLY A 161 11.95 14.91 16.80
CA GLY A 161 12.78 14.10 17.69
C GLY A 161 14.25 13.96 17.27
N THR A 162 14.69 14.66 16.22
CA THR A 162 16.11 14.71 15.80
C THR A 162 16.72 16.09 16.03
N SER A 163 17.95 16.15 16.53
CA SER A 163 18.72 17.39 16.67
C SER A 163 19.55 17.73 15.42
N THR A 164 19.87 16.72 14.61
CA THR A 164 20.62 16.90 13.36
C THR A 164 19.62 17.09 12.22
N PRO A 165 19.72 18.19 11.44
CA PRO A 165 18.81 18.40 10.33
C PRO A 165 19.02 17.33 9.25
N VAL A 166 17.93 16.90 8.63
CA VAL A 166 17.93 16.04 7.43
C VAL A 166 18.66 16.75 6.28
N TYR A 167 18.53 18.08 6.22
CA TYR A 167 19.23 18.93 5.28
C TYR A 167 19.37 20.35 5.83
N SER A 168 20.49 21.00 5.51
CA SER A 168 20.72 22.42 5.76
C SER A 168 21.58 22.97 4.62
N GLY A 169 21.05 23.93 3.86
CA GLY A 169 21.75 24.56 2.74
C GLY A 169 20.78 25.26 1.79
N THR A 170 21.26 25.72 0.63
CA THR A 170 20.39 26.46 -0.30
C THR A 170 19.41 25.55 -1.05
N ALA A 171 18.31 26.10 -1.56
CA ALA A 171 17.38 25.36 -2.42
C ALA A 171 18.05 24.91 -3.73
N ALA A 172 18.97 25.71 -4.26
CA ALA A 172 19.79 25.33 -5.42
C ALA A 172 20.69 24.11 -5.14
N ALA A 173 21.31 24.03 -3.96
CA ALA A 173 22.15 22.88 -3.59
C ALA A 173 21.33 21.64 -3.21
N LEU A 174 20.10 21.83 -2.73
CA LEU A 174 19.19 20.72 -2.44
C LEU A 174 18.73 20.05 -3.73
N ALA A 175 18.48 20.84 -4.77
CA ALA A 175 18.09 20.37 -6.09
C ALA A 175 19.15 19.42 -6.68
N GLY A 176 18.70 18.29 -7.21
CA GLY A 176 19.57 17.27 -7.79
C GLY A 176 20.48 16.54 -6.79
N SER A 177 20.40 16.86 -5.49
CA SER A 177 21.17 16.14 -4.47
C SER A 177 20.65 14.71 -4.27
N SER A 178 21.50 13.84 -3.71
CA SER A 178 21.14 12.46 -3.41
C SER A 178 19.93 12.37 -2.46
N ALA A 179 19.16 11.31 -2.60
CA ALA A 179 18.04 10.99 -1.72
C ALA A 179 18.50 10.97 -0.26
N LYS A 180 17.72 11.61 0.62
CA LYS A 180 17.97 11.63 2.06
C LYS A 180 17.30 10.43 2.69
N THR A 181 18.06 9.58 3.36
CA THR A 181 17.52 8.44 4.12
C THR A 181 16.94 8.92 5.44
N LEU A 182 15.75 8.43 5.77
CA LEU A 182 14.97 8.81 6.94
C LEU A 182 14.69 7.57 7.79
N THR A 183 14.28 7.78 9.04
CA THR A 183 13.85 6.70 9.91
C THR A 183 12.58 6.05 9.35
N ALA A 184 12.67 4.76 9.03
CA ALA A 184 11.54 4.02 8.48
C ALA A 184 10.34 3.96 9.43
N LEU A 185 9.11 4.02 8.89
CA LEU A 185 7.89 4.04 9.68
C LEU A 185 7.20 2.66 9.72
N ALA A 186 6.86 2.23 10.93
CA ALA A 186 5.98 1.08 11.14
C ALA A 186 4.56 1.37 10.62
N ALA A 187 3.74 0.33 10.47
CA ALA A 187 2.31 0.49 10.16
C ALA A 187 1.63 1.36 11.23
N GLY A 188 0.84 2.34 10.79
CA GLY A 188 0.15 3.29 11.66
C GLY A 188 1.01 4.42 12.23
N ALA A 189 2.35 4.34 12.13
CA ALA A 189 3.26 5.35 12.66
C ALA A 189 3.33 6.60 11.76
N SER A 190 3.62 7.75 12.38
CA SER A 190 3.81 9.02 11.70
C SER A 190 5.05 9.77 12.22
N THR A 191 5.53 10.73 11.44
CA THR A 191 6.58 11.66 11.84
C THR A 191 6.36 13.02 11.19
N ASP A 192 6.73 14.09 11.91
CA ASP A 192 6.66 15.45 11.40
C ASP A 192 8.01 15.88 10.81
N PHE A 193 7.95 16.60 9.71
CA PHE A 193 9.08 17.29 9.10
C PHE A 193 8.81 18.79 9.09
N THR A 194 9.72 19.54 9.69
CA THR A 194 9.70 21.00 9.68
C THR A 194 10.63 21.52 8.60
N PHE A 195 10.07 22.29 7.68
CA PHE A 195 10.77 23.04 6.66
C PHE A 195 10.87 24.50 7.11
N ALA A 196 12.07 25.00 7.30
CA ALA A 196 12.34 26.41 7.50
C ALA A 196 13.03 26.95 6.25
N VAL A 197 12.34 27.82 5.51
CA VAL A 197 12.87 28.46 4.30
C VAL A 197 13.11 29.92 4.61
N THR A 198 14.34 30.38 4.43
CA THR A 198 14.77 31.74 4.72
C THR A 198 15.26 32.40 3.45
N LEU A 199 14.75 33.61 3.15
CA LEU A 199 15.33 34.44 2.10
C LEU A 199 16.60 35.09 2.66
N ASP A 200 17.72 34.92 1.98
CA ASP A 200 19.01 35.50 2.36
C ASP A 200 18.88 37.02 2.58
N SER A 201 19.40 37.52 3.70
CA SER A 201 19.39 38.95 4.04
C SER A 201 20.12 39.83 3.02
N SER A 202 21.01 39.24 2.21
CA SER A 202 21.73 39.92 1.13
C SER A 202 20.90 40.07 -0.15
N ALA A 203 19.67 39.54 -0.21
CA ALA A 203 18.84 39.62 -1.40
C ALA A 203 18.39 41.07 -1.65
N GLY A 204 19.00 41.73 -2.64
CA GLY A 204 18.69 43.10 -3.02
C GLY A 204 17.52 43.25 -3.99
N ASN A 205 17.33 44.46 -4.51
CA ASN A 205 16.18 44.84 -5.34
C ASN A 205 16.00 43.97 -6.60
N THR A 206 17.06 43.39 -7.14
CA THR A 206 17.03 42.49 -8.31
C THR A 206 16.34 41.15 -8.05
N TYR A 207 16.10 40.80 -6.78
CA TYR A 207 15.42 39.56 -6.37
C TYR A 207 13.94 39.76 -6.03
N GLN A 208 13.44 40.99 -6.06
CA GLN A 208 12.03 41.29 -5.75
C GLN A 208 11.08 40.64 -6.75
N GLY A 209 9.92 40.19 -6.28
CA GLY A 209 8.90 39.61 -7.15
C GLY A 209 9.34 38.33 -7.87
N LEU A 210 10.37 37.63 -7.35
CA LEU A 210 10.77 36.31 -7.81
C LEU A 210 10.15 35.22 -6.93
N GLY A 211 9.95 34.05 -7.51
CA GLY A 211 9.49 32.83 -6.86
C GLY A 211 10.43 31.67 -7.14
N ALA A 212 10.30 30.61 -6.36
CA ALA A 212 11.03 29.36 -6.57
C ALA A 212 10.12 28.16 -6.32
N SER A 213 10.38 27.07 -7.03
CA SER A 213 9.74 25.78 -6.83
C SER A 213 10.76 24.67 -6.93
N LEU A 214 10.73 23.74 -5.99
CA LEU A 214 11.55 22.54 -6.00
C LEU A 214 10.63 21.34 -5.68
N PRO A 215 10.42 20.41 -6.63
CA PRO A 215 9.72 19.17 -6.35
C PRO A 215 10.44 18.37 -5.26
N LEU A 216 9.68 17.79 -4.34
CA LEU A 216 10.17 16.94 -3.26
C LEU A 216 9.32 15.69 -3.19
N THR A 217 9.94 14.51 -3.37
CA THR A 217 9.24 13.22 -3.43
C THR A 217 9.60 12.39 -2.21
N TRP A 218 8.58 11.99 -1.45
CA TRP A 218 8.71 11.01 -0.38
C TRP A 218 8.51 9.60 -0.94
N THR A 219 9.27 8.63 -0.45
CA THR A 219 9.13 7.23 -0.92
C THR A 219 9.24 6.27 0.25
N PHE A 220 8.26 5.39 0.40
CA PHE A 220 8.41 4.16 1.16
C PHE A 220 8.73 3.00 0.21
N ALA A 221 9.60 2.08 0.63
CA ALA A 221 9.75 0.78 0.00
C ALA A 221 9.72 -0.34 1.05
N SER A 222 9.24 -1.52 0.67
CA SER A 222 9.19 -2.75 1.47
C SER A 222 10.28 -3.73 1.06
#